data_AF-A0A2E2VT72-F1
#
_entry.id   AF-A0A2E2VT72-F1
#
_cell.length_a   1.000
_cell.length_b   1.000
_cell.length_c   1.000
_cell.angle_alpha   90.00
_cell.angle_beta   90.00
_cell.angle_gamma   90.00
#
_symmetry.space_group_name_H-M   'P 1'
#
loop_
_entity.id
_entity.type
_entity.pdbx_description
1 polymer ?
#
loop_
_entity_poly.entity_id
_entity_poly.type
_entity_poly.pdbx_seq_one_letter_code
_entity_poly.pdbx_strand_id
1 'polypeptide(L)'
;MDVRTVMGAIVSSIIDPVVLLIFSAGVFLFTWGLVVFLLNLESSEKRQVGVKHMIWGILGVFVMATVFGIIDIITETFGLGDPTRLGF
;
A
#
# COMPACT_ATOMS: atom_id res chain seq x y z
N MET A 1 14.98 -4.91 -27.92
CA MET A 1 14.30 -5.01 -26.61
C MET A 1 13.19 -3.99 -26.63
N ASP A 2 11.94 -4.45 -26.63
CA ASP A 2 10.80 -3.54 -26.63
C ASP A 2 10.69 -2.83 -25.28
N VAL A 3 10.42 -1.52 -25.31
CA VAL A 3 10.20 -0.69 -24.11
C VAL A 3 9.12 -1.31 -23.21
N ARG A 4 8.13 -1.98 -23.83
CA ARG A 4 7.07 -2.74 -23.15
C ARG A 4 7.62 -3.87 -22.27
N THR A 5 8.64 -4.58 -22.74
CA THR A 5 9.26 -5.69 -22.02
C THR A 5 10.06 -5.21 -20.80
N VAL A 6 10.79 -4.09 -20.94
CA VAL A 6 11.56 -3.51 -19.83
C VAL A 6 10.60 -2.97 -18.76
N MET A 7 9.53 -2.30 -19.16
CA MET A 7 8.53 -1.78 -18.22
C MET A 7 7.80 -2.90 -17.47
N GLY A 8 7.34 -3.93 -18.18
CA GLY A 8 6.69 -5.09 -17.56
C GLY A 8 7.60 -5.86 -16.60
N ALA A 9 8.91 -5.98 -16.92
CA ALA A 9 9.88 -6.61 -16.03
C ALA A 9 10.09 -5.82 -14.73
N ILE A 10 10.18 -4.49 -14.80
CA ILE A 10 10.34 -3.62 -13.62
C ILE A 10 9.11 -3.68 -12.72
N VAL A 11 7.91 -3.58 -13.30
CA VAL A 11 6.65 -3.62 -12.53
C VAL A 11 6.51 -4.97 -11.82
N SER A 12 6.60 -6.08 -12.56
CA SER A 12 6.41 -7.42 -12.00
C SER A 12 7.50 -7.87 -11.01
N SER A 13 8.75 -7.45 -11.22
CA SER A 13 9.88 -7.94 -10.40
C SER A 13 10.17 -7.06 -9.18
N ILE A 14 9.77 -5.78 -9.21
CA ILE A 14 10.12 -4.82 -8.16
C ILE A 14 8.87 -4.23 -7.53
N ILE A 15 7.95 -3.69 -8.33
CA ILE A 15 6.81 -2.92 -7.83
C ILE A 15 5.80 -3.84 -7.13
N ASP A 16 5.34 -4.90 -7.78
CA ASP A 16 4.35 -5.84 -7.21
C ASP A 16 4.76 -6.44 -5.86
N PRO A 17 5.98 -7.01 -5.71
CA PRO A 17 6.40 -7.57 -4.42
C PRO A 17 6.59 -6.50 -3.34
N VAL A 18 7.06 -5.30 -3.69
CA VAL A 18 7.21 -4.19 -2.72
C VAL A 18 5.84 -3.69 -2.26
N VAL A 19 4.90 -3.52 -3.18
CA VAL A 19 3.52 -3.12 -2.87
C VAL A 19 2.87 -4.15 -1.96
N LEU A 20 2.99 -5.45 -2.26
CA LEU A 20 2.47 -6.53 -1.44
C LEU A 20 3.06 -6.52 -0.02
N LEU A 21 4.36 -6.27 0.11
CA LEU A 21 5.06 -6.23 1.38
C LEU A 21 4.60 -5.04 2.23
N ILE A 22 4.55 -3.84 1.64
CA ILE A 22 4.04 -2.65 2.33
C ILE A 22 2.56 -2.84 2.68
N PHE A 23 1.76 -3.51 1.84
CA PHE A 23 0.33 -3.74 2.08
C PHE A 23 0.12 -4.64 3.27
N SER A 24 0.83 -5.77 3.31
CA SER A 24 0.82 -6.67 4.44
C SER A 24 1.23 -5.95 5.73
N ALA A 25 2.29 -5.13 5.69
CA ALA A 25 2.75 -4.38 6.85
C ALA A 25 1.76 -3.29 7.30
N GLY A 26 1.18 -2.55 6.35
CA GLY A 26 0.21 -1.49 6.60
C GLY A 26 -1.08 -2.03 7.21
N VAL A 27 -1.66 -3.09 6.65
CA VAL A 27 -2.84 -3.78 7.19
C VAL A 27 -2.54 -4.34 8.58
N PHE A 28 -1.37 -4.96 8.77
CA PHE A 28 -0.98 -5.51 10.06
C PHE A 28 -0.90 -4.43 11.15
N LEU A 29 -0.20 -3.32 10.87
CA LEU A 29 -0.07 -2.19 11.81
C LEU A 29 -1.40 -1.49 12.06
N PHE A 30 -2.25 -1.35 11.04
CA PHE A 30 -3.60 -0.81 11.16
C PHE A 30 -4.46 -1.66 12.09
N THR A 31 -4.54 -2.97 11.84
CA THR A 31 -5.34 -3.91 12.64
C THR A 31 -4.82 -3.98 14.08
N TRP A 32 -3.50 -3.99 14.27
CA TRP A 32 -2.90 -3.92 15.61
C TRP A 32 -3.30 -2.63 16.34
N GLY A 33 -3.20 -1.49 15.67
CA GLY A 33 -3.62 -0.19 16.22
C GLY A 33 -5.09 -0.15 16.59
N LEU A 34 -5.96 -0.74 15.76
CA LEU A 34 -7.39 -0.85 16.03
C LEU A 34 -7.68 -1.69 17.27
N VAL A 35 -7.02 -2.85 17.43
CA VAL A 35 -7.16 -3.69 18.62
C VAL A 35 -6.71 -2.95 19.87
N VAL A 36 -5.54 -2.29 19.83
CA VAL A 36 -5.02 -1.50 20.95
C VAL A 36 -5.94 -0.34 21.29
N PHE A 37 -6.52 0.32 20.30
CA PHE A 37 -7.48 1.40 20.49
C PHE A 37 -8.75 0.90 21.21
N LEU A 38 -9.31 -0.23 20.76
CA LEU A 38 -10.52 -0.81 21.35
C LEU A 38 -10.31 -1.33 22.78
N LEU A 39 -9.14 -1.89 23.08
CA LEU A 39 -8.81 -2.38 24.42
C LEU A 39 -8.55 -1.26 25.44
N ASN A 40 -8.26 -0.04 24.98
CA ASN A 40 -7.84 1.06 25.83
C ASN A 40 -8.78 2.28 25.78
N LEU A 41 -10.08 2.04 25.53
CA LEU A 41 -11.08 3.11 25.39
C LEU A 41 -11.21 4.00 26.64
N GLU A 42 -10.96 3.45 27.83
CA GLU A 42 -11.11 4.14 29.11
C GLU A 42 -9.88 4.98 29.51
N SER A 43 -8.72 4.76 28.87
CA SER A 43 -7.46 5.45 29.17
C SER A 43 -7.10 6.41 28.03
N SER A 44 -7.16 7.72 28.30
CA SER A 44 -6.85 8.78 27.32
C SER A 44 -5.41 8.69 26.78
N GLU A 45 -4.46 8.25 27.59
CA GLU A 45 -3.05 8.11 27.23
C GLU A 45 -2.81 6.89 26.31
N LYS A 46 -3.36 5.73 26.67
CA LYS A 46 -3.22 4.51 25.86
C LYS A 46 -4.06 4.55 24.58
N ARG A 47 -5.16 5.29 24.58
CA ARG A 47 -5.95 5.60 23.38
C ARG A 47 -5.11 6.34 22.34
N GLN A 48 -4.30 7.31 22.74
CA GLN A 48 -3.41 8.03 21.81
C GLN A 48 -2.38 7.11 21.16
N VAL A 49 -1.89 6.11 21.90
CA VAL A 49 -0.98 5.09 21.34
C VAL A 49 -1.68 4.25 20.26
N GLY A 50 -2.93 3.83 20.49
CA GLY A 50 -3.73 3.12 19.48
C GLY A 50 -3.97 3.95 18.21
N VAL A 51 -4.34 5.22 18.38
CA VAL A 51 -4.52 6.18 17.27
C VAL A 51 -3.23 6.34 16.46
N LYS A 52 -2.07 6.45 17.13
CA LYS A 52 -0.78 6.56 16.43
C LYS A 52 -0.49 5.34 15.54
N HIS A 53 -0.80 4.13 16.02
CA HIS A 53 -0.63 2.91 15.22
C HIS A 53 -1.61 2.84 14.04
N MET A 54 -2.85 3.31 14.22
CA MET A 54 -3.81 3.43 13.11
C MET A 54 -3.30 4.39 12.03
N ILE A 55 -2.71 5.53 12.40
CA ILE A 55 -2.15 6.51 11.46
C ILE A 55 -1.01 5.89 10.64
N TRP A 56 -0.13 5.10 11.25
CA TRP A 56 0.93 4.37 10.52
C TRP A 56 0.35 3.40 9.49
N GLY A 57 -0.73 2.71 9.83
CA GLY A 57 -1.46 1.84 8.90
C GLY A 57 -2.08 2.60 7.73
N ILE A 58 -2.76 3.72 8.02
CA ILE A 58 -3.36 4.61 7.00
C ILE A 58 -2.29 5.16 6.06
N LEU A 59 -1.13 5.56 6.61
CA LEU A 59 0.00 6.04 5.82
C LEU A 59 0.49 4.95 4.84
N GLY A 60 0.54 3.69 5.29
CA GLY A 60 0.87 2.56 4.43
C GLY A 60 -0.11 2.41 3.26
N VAL A 61 -1.41 2.46 3.53
CA VAL A 61 -2.45 2.38 2.48
C VAL A 61 -2.38 3.57 1.52
N PHE A 62 -2.10 4.78 2.03
CA PHE A 62 -1.93 5.98 1.20
C PHE A 62 -0.75 5.85 0.21
N VAL A 63 0.36 5.27 0.65
CA VAL A 63 1.51 5.01 -0.23
C VAL A 63 1.13 4.06 -1.36
N MET A 64 0.33 3.02 -1.11
CA MET A 64 -0.15 2.14 -2.19
C MET A 64 -1.04 2.85 -3.19
N ALA A 65 -2.00 3.63 -2.71
CA ALA A 65 -2.88 4.40 -3.58
C ALA A 65 -2.07 5.34 -4.49
N THR A 66 -1.01 5.95 -3.93
CA THR A 66 -0.08 6.82 -4.68
C THR A 66 0.70 6.02 -5.73
N VAL A 67 1.25 4.86 -5.37
CA VAL A 67 2.02 4.01 -6.30
C VAL A 67 1.14 3.53 -7.45
N PHE A 68 -0.06 3.01 -7.17
CA PHE A 68 -1.00 2.60 -8.21
C PHE A 68 -1.40 3.76 -9.11
N GLY A 69 -1.72 4.93 -8.56
CA GLY A 69 -2.06 6.10 -9.36
C GLY A 69 -0.93 6.55 -10.30
N ILE A 70 0.33 6.49 -9.85
CA ILE A 70 1.48 6.83 -10.69
C ILE A 70 1.65 5.80 -11.82
N ILE A 71 1.52 4.51 -11.53
CA ILE A 71 1.62 3.44 -12.55
C ILE A 71 0.53 3.61 -13.60
N ASP A 72 -0.70 3.89 -13.17
CA ASP A 72 -1.86 4.04 -14.06
C ASP A 72 -1.62 5.21 -15.03
N ILE A 73 -1.22 6.37 -14.52
CA ILE A 73 -0.88 7.55 -15.34
C ILE A 73 0.22 7.23 -16.35
N ILE A 74 1.28 6.54 -15.93
CA ILE A 74 2.40 6.17 -16.81
C ILE A 74 1.91 5.20 -17.90
N THR A 75 1.15 4.17 -17.53
CA THR A 75 0.72 3.12 -18.45
C THR A 75 -0.31 3.61 -19.47
N GLU A 76 -1.20 4.52 -19.07
CA GLU A 76 -2.11 5.24 -19.97
C GLU A 76 -1.34 6.18 -20.90
N THR A 77 -0.40 6.98 -20.38
CA THR A 77 0.39 7.94 -21.17
C THR A 77 1.21 7.26 -22.27
N PHE A 78 1.72 6.06 -22.01
CA PHE A 78 2.53 5.30 -22.97
C PHE A 78 1.77 4.20 -23.72
N GLY A 79 0.44 4.07 -23.51
CA GLY A 79 -0.39 3.05 -24.16
C GLY A 79 0.09 1.62 -23.91
N LEU A 80 0.57 1.37 -22.69
CA LEU A 80 1.20 0.10 -22.29
C LEU A 80 0.17 -0.94 -21.81
N GLY A 81 -1.07 -0.53 -21.56
CA GLY A 81 -2.09 -1.37 -20.94
C GLY A 81 -1.78 -1.59 -19.46
N ASP A 82 -2.81 -1.77 -18.64
CA ASP A 82 -2.69 -1.84 -17.18
C ASP A 82 -1.93 -3.12 -16.73
N PRO A 83 -0.67 -3.02 -16.30
CA PRO A 83 0.14 -4.16 -15.87
C PRO A 83 -0.20 -4.58 -14.44
N THR A 84 -0.96 -3.75 -13.72
CA THR A 84 -1.27 -3.87 -12.30
C THR A 84 -2.62 -4.50 -12.03
N ARG A 85 -3.28 -5.08 -13.04
CA ARG A 85 -4.41 -6.01 -12.85
C ARG A 85 -3.95 -7.21 -12.03
N LEU A 86 -4.04 -7.09 -10.71
CA LEU A 86 -4.02 -8.20 -9.79
C LEU A 86 -5.13 -9.15 -10.22
N GLY A 87 -4.75 -10.26 -10.88
CA GLY A 87 -5.64 -11.18 -11.57
C GLY A 87 -6.47 -12.05 -10.63
N PHE A 88 -7.26 -11.42 -9.79
CA PHE A 88 -8.42 -12.02 -9.12
C PHE A 88 -9.69 -11.66 -9.90
#